data_AF-J6EU87-F1
#
_entry.id   AF-J6EU87-F1
#
_cell.length_a   1.000
_cell.length_b   1.000
_cell.length_c   1.000
_cell.angle_alpha   90.00
_cell.angle_beta   90.00
_cell.angle_gamma   90.00
#
_symmetry.space_group_name_H-M   'P 1'
#
loop_
_entity.id
_entity.type
_entity.pdbx_description
1 polymer ?
#
loop_
_entity_poly.entity_id
_entity_poly.type
_entity_poly.pdbx_seq_one_letter_code
_entity_poly.pdbx_strand_id
1 'polypeptide(L)'
;MSNLSDDTLRKILQQIQTQAINGQRQSAIVRAQIQQKEKEKKILELTMRELASVPEGEGKLYRGVGKILLGTAGSVAFDCCFSLILAADLRFIEQSRSSINGRHKSLETSLGEDISSLQKKQKYYDRQVEEANGQLRDISREQ
;
A
#
# COMPACT_ATOMS: atom_id res chain seq x y z
N MET A 1 6.51 17.18 42.42
CA MET A 1 5.64 15.97 42.36
C MET A 1 6.29 14.84 43.15
N SER A 2 6.52 15.03 44.44
CA SER A 2 7.32 14.12 45.27
C SER A 2 6.43 13.27 46.19
N ASN A 3 5.94 12.13 45.67
CA ASN A 3 5.54 10.93 46.42
C ASN A 3 4.99 9.79 45.53
N LEU A 4 5.33 9.74 44.24
CA LEU A 4 5.08 8.53 43.45
C LEU A 4 6.13 7.48 43.84
N SER A 5 5.70 6.27 44.21
CA SER A 5 6.62 5.18 44.54
C SER A 5 7.49 4.86 43.32
N ASP A 6 8.76 4.52 43.55
CA ASP A 6 9.77 4.28 42.51
C ASP A 6 9.32 3.20 41.49
N ASP A 7 8.59 2.18 41.96
CA ASP A 7 7.95 1.15 41.13
C ASP A 7 6.90 1.71 40.15
N THR A 8 6.16 2.74 40.55
CA THR A 8 5.15 3.39 39.70
C THR A 8 5.83 4.18 38.59
N LEU A 9 6.91 4.90 38.91
CA LEU A 9 7.69 5.66 37.94
C LEU A 9 8.31 4.73 36.89
N ARG A 10 8.88 3.60 37.31
CA ARG A 10 9.48 2.62 36.42
C ARG A 10 8.46 2.02 35.43
N LYS A 11 7.24 1.74 35.89
CA LYS A 11 6.14 1.26 35.04
C LYS A 11 5.71 2.32 34.02
N ILE A 12 5.60 3.58 34.43
CA ILE A 12 5.27 4.69 33.53
C ILE A 12 6.34 4.86 32.45
N LEU A 13 7.62 4.87 32.84
CA LEU A 13 8.72 4.96 31.88
C LEU A 13 8.73 3.80 30.87
N GLN A 14 8.50 2.57 31.34
CA GLN A 14 8.38 1.41 30.43
C GLN A 14 7.19 1.52 29.48
N GLN A 15 6.06 2.05 29.95
CA GLN A 15 4.88 2.29 29.11
C GLN A 15 5.18 3.33 28.03
N ILE A 16 5.79 4.47 28.40
CA ILE A 16 6.14 5.53 27.44
C ILE A 16 7.18 5.03 26.43
N GLN A 17 8.20 4.29 26.88
CA GLN A 17 9.19 3.67 26.00
C GLN A 17 8.52 2.72 24.98
N THR A 18 7.59 1.89 25.46
CA THR A 18 6.86 0.95 24.61
C THR A 18 5.99 1.69 23.58
N GLN A 19 5.32 2.76 24.00
CA GLN A 19 4.54 3.63 23.12
C GLN A 19 5.41 4.30 22.04
N ALA A 20 6.57 4.83 22.41
CA ALA A 20 7.52 5.43 21.48
C ALA A 20 8.03 4.42 20.44
N ILE A 21 8.42 3.21 20.87
CA ILE A 21 8.88 2.14 19.99
C ILE A 21 7.77 1.70 19.03
N ASN A 22 6.54 1.55 19.53
CA ASN A 22 5.41 1.14 18.71
C ASN A 22 5.04 2.21 17.67
N GLY A 23 5.02 3.48 18.05
CA GLY A 23 4.80 4.60 17.12
C GLY A 23 5.89 4.66 16.03
N GLN A 24 7.15 4.45 16.39
CA GLN A 24 8.26 4.44 15.44
C GLN A 24 8.15 3.30 14.42
N ARG A 25 7.79 2.09 14.88
CA ARG A 25 7.56 0.93 14.00
C ARG A 25 6.40 1.17 13.04
N GLN A 26 5.29 1.73 13.53
CA GLN A 26 4.11 2.02 12.71
C GLN A 26 4.38 3.13 11.69
N SER A 27 5.12 4.17 12.05
CA SER A 27 5.57 5.21 11.11
C SER A 27 6.46 4.63 10.00
N ALA A 28 7.39 3.73 10.33
CA ALA A 28 8.24 3.08 9.33
C ALA A 28 7.43 2.26 8.30
N ILE A 29 6.43 1.50 8.75
CA ILE A 29 5.54 0.73 7.86
C ILE A 29 4.74 1.66 6.96
N VAL A 30 4.13 2.71 7.51
CA VAL A 30 3.31 3.66 6.74
C VAL A 30 4.17 4.42 5.72
N ARG A 31 5.40 4.82 6.07
CA ARG A 31 6.34 5.45 5.13
C ARG A 31 6.68 4.51 3.96
N ALA A 32 6.91 3.23 4.22
CA ALA A 32 7.14 2.25 3.17
C ALA A 32 5.90 2.08 2.26
N GLN A 33 4.70 2.07 2.84
CA GLN A 33 3.44 2.02 2.07
C GLN A 33 3.24 3.26 1.19
N ILE A 34 3.56 4.46 1.69
CA ILE A 34 3.51 5.70 0.90
C ILE A 34 4.45 5.60 -0.30
N GLN A 35 5.71 5.21 -0.08
CA GLN A 35 6.67 5.07 -1.17
C GLN A 35 6.24 4.04 -2.21
N GLN A 36 5.61 2.95 -1.78
CA GLN A 36 5.07 1.94 -2.68
C GLN A 36 3.93 2.53 -3.56
N LYS A 37 3.01 3.27 -2.95
CA LYS A 37 1.88 3.89 -3.64
C LYS A 37 2.29 5.05 -4.54
N GLU A 38 3.29 5.84 -4.15
CA GLU A 38 3.89 6.89 -4.99
C GLU A 38 4.57 6.31 -6.23
N LYS A 39 5.27 5.18 -6.08
CA LYS A 39 5.85 4.44 -7.22
C LYS A 39 4.76 3.94 -8.17
N GLU A 40 3.69 3.35 -7.64
CA GLU A 40 2.54 2.89 -8.44
C GLU A 40 1.88 4.04 -9.22
N LYS A 41 1.71 5.21 -8.60
CA LYS A 41 1.21 6.41 -9.26
C LYS A 41 2.12 6.87 -10.40
N LYS A 42 3.44 6.92 -10.16
CA LYS A 42 4.42 7.32 -11.19
C LYS A 42 4.43 6.36 -12.38
N ILE A 43 4.30 5.05 -12.13
CA ILE A 43 4.20 4.04 -13.19
C ILE A 43 2.93 4.25 -14.02
N LEU A 44 1.80 4.56 -13.39
CA LEU A 44 0.55 4.86 -14.10
C LEU A 44 0.67 6.12 -14.94
N GLU A 45 1.29 7.19 -14.42
CA GLU A 45 1.55 8.42 -15.18
C GLU A 45 2.42 8.16 -16.41
N LEU A 46 3.49 7.36 -16.27
CA LEU A 46 4.33 6.97 -17.41
C LEU A 46 3.53 6.15 -18.43
N THR A 47 2.72 5.20 -17.95
CA THR A 47 1.84 4.41 -18.82
C THR A 47 0.87 5.30 -19.60
N MET A 48 0.33 6.34 -18.97
CA MET A 48 -0.54 7.31 -19.65
C MET A 48 0.22 8.14 -20.69
N ARG A 49 1.49 8.49 -20.45
CA ARG A 49 2.34 9.17 -21.44
C ARG A 49 2.65 8.27 -22.65
N GLU A 50 2.98 7.00 -22.41
CA GLU A 50 3.18 6.02 -23.48
C GLU A 50 1.88 5.78 -24.26
N LEU A 51 0.74 5.73 -23.57
CA LEU A 51 -0.56 5.64 -24.23
C LEU A 51 -0.90 6.90 -25.02
N ALA A 52 -0.33 8.08 -24.72
CA ALA A 52 -0.56 9.31 -25.46
C ALA A 52 0.31 9.41 -26.73
N SER A 53 1.51 8.80 -26.74
CA SER A 53 2.41 8.82 -27.89
C SER A 53 1.95 7.93 -29.05
N VAL A 54 1.06 6.96 -28.79
CA VAL A 54 0.47 6.10 -29.83
C VAL A 54 -0.65 6.84 -30.57
N PRO A 55 -0.64 6.98 -31.90
CA PRO A 55 -1.73 7.64 -32.65
C PRO A 55 -3.06 6.88 -32.55
N GLU A 56 -4.18 7.60 -32.51
CA GLU A 56 -5.54 7.05 -32.25
C GLU A 56 -6.15 6.23 -33.41
N GLY A 57 -5.38 5.91 -34.46
CA GLY A 57 -5.91 5.31 -35.70
C GLY A 57 -5.54 3.85 -36.00
N GLU A 58 -4.54 3.25 -35.34
CA GLU A 58 -3.92 2.02 -35.89
C GLU A 58 -3.58 0.91 -34.87
N GLY A 59 -3.74 1.17 -33.56
CA GLY A 59 -3.33 0.23 -32.52
C GLY A 59 -4.50 -0.40 -31.76
N LYS A 60 -4.80 -1.67 -32.02
CA LYS A 60 -5.64 -2.47 -31.12
C LYS A 60 -4.88 -2.70 -29.82
N LEU A 61 -5.45 -2.25 -28.69
CA LEU A 61 -4.85 -2.43 -27.37
C LEU A 61 -5.31 -3.76 -26.79
N TYR A 62 -4.33 -4.63 -26.50
CA TYR A 62 -4.57 -5.93 -25.93
C TYR A 62 -4.10 -5.97 -24.49
N ARG A 63 -5.00 -6.34 -23.57
CA ARG A 63 -4.62 -6.64 -22.20
C ARG A 63 -4.29 -8.13 -22.10
N GLY A 64 -3.06 -8.45 -21.73
CA GLY A 64 -2.72 -9.80 -21.29
C GLY A 64 -3.46 -10.10 -19.99
N VAL A 65 -4.51 -10.92 -20.04
CA VAL A 65 -4.98 -11.60 -18.84
C VAL A 65 -4.11 -12.84 -18.71
N GLY A 66 -3.36 -12.96 -17.61
CA GLY A 66 -2.53 -14.15 -17.37
C GLY A 66 -3.35 -15.44 -17.45
N LYS A 67 -2.70 -16.61 -17.41
CA LYS A 67 -3.41 -17.89 -17.32
C LYS A 67 -4.25 -17.91 -16.04
N ILE A 68 -5.54 -17.62 -16.16
CA ILE A 68 -6.48 -17.75 -15.03
C ILE A 68 -6.84 -19.23 -14.98
N LEU A 69 -6.16 -19.97 -14.09
CA LEU A 69 -6.73 -21.20 -13.55
C LEU A 69 -7.76 -20.76 -12.51
N LEU A 70 -9.05 -20.81 -12.88
CA LEU A 70 -10.14 -20.58 -11.95
C LEU A 70 -10.16 -21.73 -10.92
N GLY A 71 -9.46 -21.55 -9.81
CA GLY A 71 -9.62 -22.35 -8.61
C GLY A 71 -10.81 -21.83 -7.79
N THR A 72 -12.03 -22.04 -8.28
CA THR A 72 -13.22 -21.92 -7.43
C THR A 72 -13.40 -23.23 -6.68
N ALA A 73 -13.14 -23.21 -5.37
CA ALA A 73 -13.42 -24.33 -4.49
C ALA A 73 -14.92 -24.62 -4.47
N GLY A 74 -15.30 -25.82 -4.89
CA GLY A 74 -16.68 -26.31 -4.89
C GLY A 74 -16.83 -27.58 -5.74
N SER A 75 -16.23 -28.68 -5.26
CA SER A 75 -16.52 -30.09 -5.60
C SER A 75 -16.87 -30.44 -7.05
N VAL A 76 -15.87 -30.89 -7.82
CA VAL A 76 -15.80 -32.29 -8.32
C VAL A 76 -14.39 -32.53 -8.86
N ALA A 77 -13.71 -33.50 -8.26
CA ALA A 77 -12.52 -34.13 -8.80
C ALA A 77 -12.95 -35.05 -9.94
N PHE A 78 -12.69 -34.68 -11.19
CA PHE A 78 -12.60 -35.64 -12.30
C PHE A 78 -11.63 -35.08 -13.35
N ASP A 79 -10.61 -35.89 -13.66
CA ASP A 79 -9.71 -35.82 -14.81
C ASP A 79 -8.66 -34.70 -14.88
N CYS A 80 -7.67 -34.88 -14.01
CA CYS A 80 -6.28 -34.57 -14.34
C CYS A 80 -5.75 -35.65 -15.31
N CYS A 81 -5.02 -35.24 -16.37
CA CYS A 81 -4.17 -36.06 -17.26
C CYS A 81 -4.67 -36.45 -18.66
N PHE A 82 -5.04 -35.52 -19.57
CA PHE A 82 -4.83 -35.78 -21.03
C PHE A 82 -4.91 -34.60 -22.02
N SER A 83 -4.52 -33.35 -21.68
CA SER A 83 -4.44 -32.28 -22.70
C SER A 83 -3.43 -31.17 -22.36
N LEU A 84 -2.26 -31.57 -21.87
CA LEU A 84 -1.21 -30.63 -21.46
C LEU A 84 -0.27 -30.18 -22.60
N ILE A 85 -0.65 -30.39 -23.87
CA ILE A 85 0.14 -29.94 -25.02
C ILE A 85 -0.83 -29.41 -26.09
N LEU A 86 -0.64 -28.15 -26.50
CA LEU A 86 -1.46 -27.34 -27.44
C LEU A 86 -2.69 -26.61 -26.86
N ALA A 87 -2.43 -25.51 -26.15
CA ALA A 87 -2.97 -24.19 -26.49
C ALA A 87 -2.45 -23.19 -25.46
N ALA A 88 -1.32 -22.57 -25.79
CA ALA A 88 -0.90 -21.32 -25.17
C ALA A 88 -1.82 -20.20 -25.68
N ASP A 89 -3.11 -20.26 -25.35
CA ASP A 89 -4.00 -19.12 -25.55
C ASP A 89 -3.73 -18.14 -24.41
N LEU A 90 -2.74 -17.27 -24.64
CA LEU A 90 -2.75 -15.95 -24.02
C LEU A 90 -4.11 -15.34 -24.38
N ARG A 91 -5.09 -15.41 -23.47
CA ARG A 91 -6.32 -14.65 -23.61
C ARG A 91 -5.94 -13.17 -23.58
N PHE A 92 -5.82 -12.57 -24.75
CA PHE A 92 -5.70 -11.14 -24.93
C PHE A 92 -7.11 -10.60 -25.14
N ILE A 93 -7.58 -9.78 -24.20
CA ILE A 93 -8.88 -9.10 -24.34
C ILE A 93 -8.62 -7.78 -25.05
N GLU A 94 -9.22 -7.58 -26.22
CA GLU A 94 -9.24 -6.28 -26.91
C GLU A 94 -10.02 -5.29 -26.05
N GLN A 95 -9.38 -4.19 -25.67
CA GLN A 95 -10.00 -3.13 -24.90
C GLN A 95 -9.95 -1.82 -25.67
N SER A 96 -11.06 -1.09 -25.69
CA SER A 96 -11.11 0.23 -26.31
C SER A 96 -10.28 1.24 -25.50
N ARG A 97 -9.59 2.13 -26.19
CA ARG A 97 -8.69 3.14 -25.61
C ARG A 97 -9.40 4.07 -24.61
N SER A 98 -10.67 4.39 -24.88
CA SER A 98 -11.51 5.17 -23.97
C SER A 98 -11.75 4.46 -22.63
N SER A 99 -12.00 3.15 -22.66
CA SER A 99 -12.22 2.34 -21.46
C SER A 99 -10.94 2.19 -20.62
N ILE A 100 -9.78 2.11 -21.28
CA ILE A 100 -8.47 2.07 -20.62
C ILE A 100 -8.18 3.41 -19.93
N ASN A 101 -8.33 4.53 -20.65
CA ASN A 101 -8.09 5.86 -20.09
C ASN A 101 -9.03 6.18 -18.91
N GLY A 102 -10.30 5.78 -18.99
CA GLY A 102 -11.25 5.92 -17.87
C GLY A 102 -10.79 5.17 -16.62
N ARG A 103 -10.33 3.92 -16.78
CA ARG A 103 -9.81 3.10 -15.67
C ARG A 103 -8.52 3.65 -15.07
N HIS A 104 -7.57 4.08 -15.91
CA HIS A 104 -6.34 4.70 -15.44
C HIS A 104 -6.62 5.97 -14.64
N LYS A 105 -7.57 6.80 -15.08
CA LYS A 105 -8.02 7.99 -14.32
C LYS A 105 -8.67 7.64 -12.99
N SER A 106 -9.58 6.65 -12.96
CA SER A 106 -10.19 6.23 -11.69
C SER A 106 -9.15 5.66 -10.71
N LEU A 107 -8.18 4.89 -11.23
CA LEU A 107 -7.09 4.34 -10.42
C LEU A 107 -6.20 5.46 -9.88
N GLU A 108 -5.87 6.46 -10.70
CA GLU A 108 -5.08 7.63 -10.27
C GLU A 108 -5.75 8.39 -9.12
N THR A 109 -7.07 8.65 -9.22
CA THR A 109 -7.83 9.31 -8.15
C THR A 109 -7.80 8.47 -6.87
N SER A 110 -8.08 7.17 -6.96
CA SER A 110 -8.08 6.28 -5.79
C SER A 110 -6.72 6.20 -5.08
N LEU A 111 -5.63 6.13 -5.86
CA LEU A 111 -4.28 6.14 -5.31
C LEU A 111 -3.91 7.49 -4.70
N GLY A 112 -4.40 8.60 -5.26
CA GLY A 112 -4.21 9.95 -4.70
C GLY A 112 -4.90 10.13 -3.34
N GLU A 113 -6.13 9.62 -3.20
CA GLU A 113 -6.86 9.60 -1.93
C GLU A 113 -6.16 8.72 -0.89
N ASP A 114 -5.70 7.52 -1.29
CA ASP A 114 -4.95 6.60 -0.43
C ASP A 114 -3.65 7.23 0.08
N ILE A 115 -2.86 7.86 -0.80
CA ILE A 115 -1.63 8.59 -0.42
C ILE A 115 -1.96 9.68 0.59
N SER A 116 -3.01 10.47 0.35
CA SER A 116 -3.44 11.53 1.27
C SER A 116 -3.87 10.99 2.64
N SER A 117 -4.53 9.83 2.67
CA SER A 117 -4.93 9.16 3.90
C SER A 117 -3.73 8.61 4.68
N LEU A 118 -2.76 8.00 3.98
CA LEU A 118 -1.54 7.44 4.58
C LEU A 118 -0.63 8.55 5.10
N GLN A 119 -0.54 9.69 4.40
CA GLN A 119 0.21 10.86 4.88
C GLN A 119 -0.37 11.43 6.18
N LYS A 120 -1.70 11.44 6.33
CA LYS A 120 -2.35 11.83 7.59
C LYS A 120 -2.00 10.85 8.72
N LYS A 121 -2.04 9.54 8.44
CA LYS A 121 -1.64 8.50 9.39
C LYS A 121 -0.16 8.62 9.78
N GLN A 122 0.72 8.91 8.82
CA GLN A 122 2.13 9.16 9.10
C GLN A 122 2.32 10.33 10.07
N LYS A 123 1.68 11.48 9.79
CA LYS A 123 1.76 12.67 10.66
C LYS A 123 1.21 12.40 12.07
N TYR A 124 0.17 11.58 12.18
CA TYR A 124 -0.37 11.16 13.47
C TYR A 124 0.66 10.37 14.29
N TYR A 125 1.29 9.35 13.68
CA TYR A 125 2.30 8.54 14.36
C TYR A 125 3.57 9.34 14.67
N ASP A 126 4.00 10.25 13.79
CA ASP A 126 5.16 11.10 14.04
C ASP A 126 4.91 12.03 15.25
N ARG A 127 3.71 12.63 15.37
CA ARG A 127 3.32 13.41 16.57
C ARG A 127 3.28 12.56 17.83
N GLN A 128 2.71 11.36 17.76
CA GLN A 128 2.66 10.44 18.90
C GLN A 128 4.06 10.07 19.43
N VAL A 129 5.04 9.94 18.52
CA VAL A 129 6.44 9.69 18.89
C VAL A 129 7.08 10.92 19.52
N GLU A 130 6.83 12.12 18.97
CA GLU A 130 7.33 13.38 19.55
C GLU A 130 6.78 13.64 20.96
N GLU A 131 5.47 13.41 21.17
CA GLU A 131 4.82 13.54 22.47
C GLU A 131 5.40 12.56 23.50
N ALA A 132 5.54 11.27 23.14
CA ALA A 132 6.15 10.27 24.02
C ALA A 132 7.61 10.61 24.36
N ASN A 133 8.38 11.11 23.39
CA ASN A 133 9.76 11.55 23.62
C ASN A 133 9.85 12.83 24.47
N GLY A 134 8.89 13.75 24.33
CA GLY A 134 8.76 14.93 25.19
C GLY A 134 8.54 14.54 26.65
N GLN A 135 7.58 13.64 26.88
CA GLN A 135 7.30 13.10 28.22
C GLN A 135 8.53 12.43 28.86
N LEU A 136 9.32 11.66 28.09
CA LEU A 136 10.57 11.08 28.60
C LEU A 136 11.60 12.15 28.98
N ARG A 137 11.73 13.23 28.19
CA ARG A 137 12.68 14.32 28.45
C ARG A 137 12.29 15.13 29.68
N ASP A 138 11.00 15.38 29.87
CA ASP A 138 10.50 16.15 31.00
C ASP A 138 10.69 15.37 32.32
N ILE A 139 10.40 14.06 32.33
CA ILE A 139 10.68 13.19 33.48
C ILE A 139 12.18 13.16 33.81
N SER A 140 13.05 13.16 32.78
CA SER A 140 14.50 13.20 32.98
C SER A 140 15.03 14.54 33.49
N ARG A 141 14.27 15.64 33.33
CA ARG A 141 14.66 16.99 33.78
C ARG A 141 14.16 17.31 35.18
N GLU A 142 13.10 16.64 35.63
CA GLU A 142 12.54 16.80 36.97
C GLU A 142 13.26 15.99 38.05
N GLN A 143 14.24 15.16 37.67
CA GLN A 143 15.15 14.46 38.59
C GLN A 143 16.44 15.26 38.84
#